data_AF-A0A8H4AN35-F1
#
_entry.id   AF-A0A8H4AN35-F1
#
_cell.length_a   1.000
_cell.length_b   1.000
_cell.length_c   1.000
_cell.angle_alpha   90.00
_cell.angle_beta   90.00
_cell.angle_gamma   90.00
#
_symmetry.space_group_name_H-M   'P 1'
#
loop_
_entity.id
_entity.type
_entity.pdbx_description
1 polymer ?
#
loop_
_entity_poly.entity_id
_entity_poly.type
_entity_poly.pdbx_seq_one_letter_code
_entity_poly.pdbx_strand_id
1 'polypeptide(L)'
;MAKGEHRFHLAGLNIVANKKQIPLGFSSNCIPAKDECDFCGTLLNIPSLNPIILACGHGYHEACFNTFSQKCSYCQSFLEKEESKRRKKSKNAETEDLSLEDNILAQLEKDKSALNRVEEACKIAIDRFLNV
;
A
#
# COMPACT_ATOMS: atom_id res chain seq x y z
N MET A 1 -4.49 19.52 -2.35
CA MET A 1 -3.10 19.57 -1.82
C MET A 1 -2.41 18.25 -2.18
N ALA A 2 -1.39 18.28 -3.04
CA ALA A 2 -0.70 17.09 -3.50
C ALA A 2 0.17 16.50 -2.37
N LYS A 3 -0.08 15.24 -1.98
CA LYS A 3 0.75 14.51 -1.02
C LYS A 3 2.10 14.22 -1.69
N GLY A 4 3.16 14.90 -1.24
CA GLY A 4 4.52 14.63 -1.68
C GLY A 4 4.88 13.16 -1.45
N GLU A 5 5.44 12.52 -2.46
CA GLU A 5 5.85 11.12 -2.39
C GLU A 5 7.12 11.01 -1.52
N HIS A 6 7.02 10.36 -0.36
CA HIS A 6 8.17 10.14 0.51
C HIS A 6 9.13 9.12 -0.13
N ARG A 7 10.37 9.55 -0.36
CA ARG A 7 11.47 8.76 -0.92
C ARG A 7 12.50 8.49 0.17
N PHE A 8 12.97 7.26 0.26
CA PHE A 8 13.98 6.81 1.23
C PHE A 8 15.23 6.38 0.48
N HIS A 9 16.39 6.81 0.96
CA HIS A 9 17.69 6.38 0.43
C HIS A 9 18.21 5.18 1.25
N LEU A 10 18.26 4.02 0.62
CA LEU A 10 18.79 2.78 1.21
C LEU A 10 20.31 2.75 0.99
N ALA A 11 21.06 3.40 1.88
CA ALA A 11 22.50 3.63 1.71
C ALA A 11 23.32 2.35 1.45
N GLY A 12 22.99 1.23 2.11
CA GLY A 12 23.67 -0.05 1.92
C GLY A 12 23.45 -0.69 0.54
N LEU A 13 22.43 -0.26 -0.20
CA LEU A 13 22.10 -0.75 -1.54
C LEU A 13 22.28 0.31 -2.63
N ASN A 14 22.55 1.56 -2.26
CA ASN A 14 22.59 2.72 -3.16
C ASN A 14 21.32 2.85 -4.03
N ILE A 15 20.15 2.61 -3.44
CA ILE A 15 18.84 2.68 -4.12
C ILE A 15 17.98 3.74 -3.43
N VAL A 16 17.25 4.52 -4.22
CA VAL A 16 16.17 5.39 -3.73
C VAL A 16 14.84 4.68 -3.94
N ALA A 17 14.18 4.30 -2.85
CA ALA A 17 12.91 3.59 -2.87
C ALA A 17 11.78 4.46 -2.31
N ASN A 18 10.59 4.38 -2.89
CA ASN A 18 9.38 4.90 -2.24
C ASN A 18 8.77 3.84 -1.30
N LYS A 19 7.77 4.24 -0.50
CA LYS A 19 7.10 3.35 0.46
C LYS A 19 6.48 2.09 -0.17
N LYS A 20 6.16 2.09 -1.47
CA LYS A 20 5.58 0.92 -2.17
C LYS A 20 6.65 -0.10 -2.57
N GLN A 21 7.90 0.31 -2.71
CA GLN A 21 9.03 -0.50 -3.16
C GLN A 21 9.82 -1.12 -2.00
N ILE A 22 9.69 -0.57 -0.80
CA ILE A 22 10.32 -1.10 0.40
C ILE A 22 9.53 -2.32 0.88
N PRO A 23 10.16 -3.50 1.09
CA PRO A 23 9.45 -4.64 1.65
C PRO A 23 8.84 -4.20 2.99
N LEU A 24 7.57 -4.53 3.22
CA LEU A 24 6.81 -3.98 4.35
C LEU A 24 7.51 -4.25 5.72
N GLY A 25 8.35 -5.29 5.81
CA GLY A 25 9.17 -5.61 6.97
C GLY A 25 10.36 -4.66 7.24
N PHE A 26 10.59 -3.63 6.44
CA PHE A 26 11.59 -2.58 6.69
C PHE A 26 10.96 -1.27 7.17
N SER A 27 9.63 -1.23 7.32
CA SER A 27 8.88 -0.05 7.77
C SER A 27 8.39 -0.24 9.19
N SER A 28 9.25 -0.48 10.18
CA SER A 28 8.84 -0.43 11.59
C SER A 28 8.61 1.02 12.03
N ASN A 29 7.74 1.23 13.01
CA ASN A 29 7.65 2.51 13.72
C ASN A 29 8.79 2.69 14.76
N CYS A 30 9.64 1.67 14.92
CA CYS A 30 10.77 1.68 15.84
C CYS A 30 12.04 1.74 15.01
N ILE A 31 12.91 2.71 15.32
CA ILE A 31 14.21 2.87 14.67
C ILE A 31 15.14 1.83 15.29
N PRO A 32 15.90 1.05 14.48
CA PRO A 32 16.87 0.09 15.02
C PRO A 32 17.85 0.75 15.97
N ALA A 33 18.09 0.12 17.11
CA ALA A 33 19.04 0.60 18.10
C ALA A 33 20.48 0.51 17.56
N LYS A 34 21.30 1.51 17.88
CA LYS A 34 22.70 1.54 17.47
C LYS A 34 23.53 0.77 18.49
N ASP A 35 24.20 -0.29 18.05
CA ASP A 35 25.12 -1.11 18.86
C ASP A 35 24.47 -1.78 20.09
N GLU A 36 23.14 -1.73 20.21
CA GLU A 36 22.33 -2.26 21.31
C GLU A 36 21.29 -3.25 20.80
N CYS A 37 20.95 -4.23 21.63
CA CYS A 37 19.93 -5.20 21.31
C CYS A 37 18.55 -4.56 21.41
N ASP A 38 17.80 -4.62 20.32
CA ASP A 38 16.45 -4.07 20.21
C ASP A 38 15.41 -4.74 21.13
N PHE A 39 15.77 -5.86 21.77
CA PHE A 39 14.92 -6.55 22.74
C PHE A 39 15.23 -6.17 24.20
N CYS A 40 16.48 -6.33 24.64
CA CYS A 40 16.85 -6.15 26.04
C CYS A 40 17.56 -4.81 26.34
N GLY A 41 17.91 -4.04 25.31
CA GLY A 41 18.58 -2.73 25.43
C GLY A 41 20.04 -2.81 25.88
N THR A 42 20.65 -3.99 25.93
CA THR A 42 22.08 -4.14 26.26
C THR A 42 22.93 -4.22 25.00
N LEU A 43 24.22 -3.88 25.10
CA LEU A 43 25.14 -3.83 23.96
C LEU A 43 25.14 -5.15 23.16
N LEU A 44 25.10 -5.07 21.83
CA LEU A 44 25.13 -6.24 20.95
C LEU A 44 26.48 -6.96 20.99
N ASN A 45 27.56 -6.19 21.03
CA ASN A 45 28.93 -6.69 20.94
C ASN A 45 29.51 -7.02 22.32
N ILE A 46 28.79 -7.81 23.12
CA ILE A 46 29.31 -8.37 24.37
C ILE A 46 30.06 -9.67 24.03
N PRO A 47 31.32 -9.88 24.48
CA PRO A 47 32.14 -11.04 24.09
C PRO A 47 31.50 -12.41 24.34
N SER A 48 30.53 -12.50 25.25
CA SER A 48 29.84 -13.73 25.63
C SER A 48 28.51 -13.97 24.91
N LEU A 49 28.09 -13.07 24.02
CA LEU A 49 26.81 -13.17 23.31
C LEU A 49 27.03 -12.98 21.80
N ASN A 50 26.42 -13.85 21.00
CA ASN A 50 26.45 -13.72 19.55
C ASN A 50 25.41 -12.67 19.11
N PRO A 51 25.80 -11.60 18.39
CA PRO A 51 24.85 -10.67 17.82
C PRO A 51 24.28 -11.19 16.50
N ILE A 52 23.01 -10.91 16.26
CA ILE A 52 22.29 -11.17 15.00
C ILE A 52 21.72 -9.83 14.54
N ILE A 53 22.16 -9.35 13.38
CA ILE A 53 21.57 -8.17 12.73
C ILE A 53 20.70 -8.67 11.58
N LEU A 54 19.41 -8.34 11.63
CA LEU A 54 18.45 -8.72 10.59
C LEU A 54 18.52 -7.77 9.41
N ALA A 55 18.02 -8.20 8.25
CA ALA A 55 17.96 -7.35 7.06
C ALA A 55 17.18 -6.03 7.29
N CYS A 56 16.19 -6.03 8.19
CA CYS A 56 15.45 -4.82 8.58
C CYS A 56 16.26 -3.84 9.45
N GLY A 57 17.51 -4.16 9.78
CA GLY A 57 18.43 -3.34 10.58
C GLY A 57 18.37 -3.59 12.08
N HIS A 58 17.32 -4.24 12.61
CA HIS A 58 17.24 -4.55 14.05
C HIS A 58 18.26 -5.61 14.44
N GLY A 59 18.95 -5.35 15.54
CA GLY A 59 19.94 -6.22 16.14
C GLY A 59 19.44 -6.89 17.41
N TYR A 60 19.77 -8.17 17.58
CA TYR A 60 19.44 -8.96 18.76
C TYR A 60 20.62 -9.80 19.22
N HIS A 61 20.74 -10.10 20.51
CA HIS A 61 21.51 -11.27 20.91
C HIS A 61 20.80 -12.53 20.41
N GLU A 62 21.55 -13.55 20.01
CA GLU A 62 21.01 -14.83 19.55
C GLU A 62 19.99 -15.42 20.53
N ALA A 63 20.30 -15.41 21.83
CA ALA A 63 19.38 -15.84 22.88
C ALA A 63 18.09 -15.01 22.93
N CYS A 64 18.19 -13.68 22.79
CA CYS A 64 17.05 -12.78 22.74
C CYS A 64 16.20 -13.03 21.49
N PHE A 65 16.83 -13.24 20.34
CA PHE A 65 16.14 -13.51 19.08
C PHE A 65 15.35 -14.82 19.11
N ASN A 66 15.92 -15.84 19.75
CA ASN A 66 15.27 -17.14 19.93
C ASN A 66 14.03 -17.08 20.84
N THR A 67 13.85 -16.00 21.61
CA THR A 67 12.68 -15.84 22.48
C THR A 67 11.39 -15.54 21.69
N PHE A 68 11.47 -15.00 20.46
CA PHE A 68 10.29 -14.56 19.69
C PHE A 68 10.19 -15.18 18.29
N SER A 69 10.22 -16.52 18.23
CA SER A 69 10.02 -17.30 16.99
C SER A 69 10.96 -16.92 15.84
N GLN A 70 12.14 -16.34 16.15
CA GLN A 70 13.13 -15.91 15.16
C GLN A 70 12.56 -14.94 14.11
N LYS A 71 11.68 -14.04 14.55
CA LYS A 71 11.15 -12.94 13.74
C LYS A 71 11.44 -11.61 14.42
N CYS A 72 11.60 -10.56 13.63
CA CYS A 72 11.68 -9.20 14.17
C CYS A 72 10.32 -8.79 14.76
N SER A 73 10.26 -8.62 16.08
CA SER A 73 9.03 -8.27 16.80
C SER A 73 8.43 -6.93 16.35
N TYR A 74 9.26 -5.93 16.11
CA TYR A 74 8.82 -4.60 15.65
C TYR A 74 8.24 -4.62 14.26
N CYS A 75 8.94 -5.26 13.32
CA CYS A 75 8.49 -5.34 11.94
C CYS A 75 7.24 -6.22 11.81
N GLN A 76 7.19 -7.34 12.52
CA GLN A 76 6.00 -8.20 12.57
C GLN A 76 4.78 -7.43 13.11
N SER A 77 4.93 -6.76 14.25
CA SER A 77 3.86 -5.96 14.85
C SER A 77 3.36 -4.86 13.93
N PHE A 78 4.25 -4.25 13.14
CA PHE A 78 3.87 -3.26 12.14
C PHE A 78 3.04 -3.88 11.01
N LEU A 79 3.48 -5.02 10.47
CA LEU A 79 2.77 -5.74 9.41
C LEU A 79 1.35 -6.12 9.82
N GLU A 80 1.20 -6.72 11.01
CA GLU A 80 -0.10 -7.14 11.55
C GLU A 80 -1.07 -5.94 11.69
N LYS A 81 -0.55 -4.78 12.10
CA LYS A 81 -1.33 -3.53 12.18
C LYS A 81 -1.73 -3.02 10.79
N GLU A 82 -0.84 -3.06 9.81
CA GLU A 82 -1.15 -2.62 8.45
C GLU A 82 -2.15 -3.57 7.77
N GLU A 83 -2.05 -4.88 7.98
CA GLU A 83 -3.06 -5.84 7.52
C GLU A 83 -4.43 -5.56 8.13
N SER A 84 -4.48 -5.31 9.44
CA SER A 84 -5.72 -4.97 10.14
C SER A 84 -6.36 -3.70 9.59
N LYS A 85 -5.55 -2.68 9.26
CA LYS A 85 -6.04 -1.44 8.63
C LYS A 85 -6.57 -1.69 7.21
N ARG A 86 -5.88 -2.52 6.41
CA ARG A 86 -6.34 -2.88 5.06
C ARG A 86 -7.68 -3.62 5.10
N ARG A 87 -7.83 -4.58 6.01
CA ARG A 87 -9.10 -5.30 6.22
C ARG A 87 -10.24 -4.36 6.61
N LYS A 88 -9.99 -3.41 7.51
CA LYS A 88 -10.98 -2.38 7.87
C LYS A 88 -11.32 -1.48 6.68
N LYS A 89 -10.33 -1.02 5.93
CA LYS A 89 -10.56 -0.20 4.74
C LYS A 89 -11.38 -0.93 3.67
N SER A 90 -11.15 -2.22 3.47
CA SER A 90 -11.89 -3.04 2.49
C SER A 90 -13.38 -3.15 2.87
N LYS A 91 -13.68 -3.38 4.14
CA LYS A 91 -15.07 -3.42 4.65
C LYS A 91 -15.79 -2.08 4.51
N ASN A 92 -15.04 -0.98 4.55
CA ASN A 92 -15.59 0.37 4.39
C ASN A 92 -15.74 0.76 2.91
N ALA A 93 -15.09 0.04 1.99
CA ALA A 93 -15.18 0.29 0.55
C ALA A 93 -16.37 -0.45 -0.09
N GLU A 94 -16.76 -1.61 0.44
CA GLU A 94 -17.97 -2.36 0.01
C GLU A 94 -19.28 -1.56 0.19
N THR A 95 -19.31 -0.53 1.04
CA THR A 95 -20.48 0.35 1.18
C THR A 95 -20.52 1.50 0.16
N GLU A 96 -19.41 1.83 -0.52
CA GLU A 96 -19.37 2.86 -1.55
C GLU A 96 -19.63 2.30 -2.97
N ASP A 97 -19.42 1.00 -3.16
CA ASP A 97 -19.45 0.31 -4.47
C ASP A 97 -20.86 0.29 -5.12
N LEU A 98 -21.91 0.09 -4.32
CA LEU A 98 -23.31 0.12 -4.81
C LEU A 98 -23.68 1.46 -5.46
N SER A 99 -23.09 2.57 -4.99
CA SER A 99 -23.37 3.89 -5.55
C SER A 99 -22.66 4.15 -6.88
N LEU A 100 -21.55 3.46 -7.16
CA LEU A 100 -20.80 3.64 -8.40
C LEU A 100 -21.45 2.88 -9.55
N GLU A 101 -21.94 1.66 -9.31
CA GLU A 101 -22.65 0.86 -10.32
C GLU A 101 -23.92 1.56 -10.81
N ASP A 102 -24.73 2.10 -9.89
CA ASP A 102 -25.94 2.86 -10.22
C ASP A 102 -25.65 4.12 -11.06
N ASN A 103 -24.56 4.83 -10.74
CA ASN A 103 -24.12 6.00 -11.50
C ASN A 103 -23.64 5.64 -12.92
N ILE A 104 -22.95 4.50 -13.07
CA ILE A 104 -22.51 4.00 -14.38
C ILE A 104 -23.72 3.59 -15.22
N LEU A 105 -24.68 2.86 -14.65
CA LEU A 105 -25.92 2.48 -15.36
C LEU A 105 -26.70 3.70 -15.84
N ALA A 106 -26.91 4.68 -14.97
CA ALA A 106 -27.65 5.90 -15.31
C ALA A 106 -26.99 6.71 -16.43
N GLN A 107 -25.65 6.73 -16.49
CA GLN A 107 -24.93 7.40 -17.56
C GLN A 107 -25.03 6.64 -18.89
N LEU A 108 -24.90 5.31 -18.86
CA LEU A 108 -25.03 4.47 -20.06
C LEU A 108 -26.43 4.54 -20.69
N GLU A 109 -27.49 4.63 -19.86
CA GLU A 109 -28.86 4.82 -20.35
C GLU A 109 -29.05 6.19 -21.01
N LYS A 110 -28.48 7.25 -20.42
CA LYS A 110 -28.48 8.59 -21.01
C LYS A 110 -27.77 8.63 -22.35
N ASP A 111 -26.60 8.02 -22.44
CA ASP A 111 -25.79 8.02 -23.66
C ASP A 111 -26.49 7.22 -24.78
N LYS A 112 -27.14 6.11 -24.44
CA LYS A 112 -27.99 5.35 -25.38
C LYS A 112 -29.16 6.17 -25.92
N SER A 113 -29.83 6.93 -25.05
CA SER A 113 -30.91 7.82 -25.46
C SER A 113 -30.41 8.95 -26.39
N ALA A 114 -29.26 9.54 -26.08
CA ALA A 114 -28.65 10.56 -26.92
C ALA A 114 -28.26 10.02 -28.30
N LEU A 115 -27.71 8.81 -28.37
CA LEU A 115 -27.30 8.16 -29.61
C LEU A 115 -28.50 7.91 -30.54
N ASN A 116 -29.61 7.40 -29.99
CA ASN A 116 -30.84 7.20 -30.75
C ASN A 116 -31.38 8.51 -31.35
N ARG A 117 -31.33 9.61 -30.58
CA ARG A 117 -31.77 10.94 -31.04
C ARG A 117 -30.89 11.48 -32.16
N VAL A 118 -29.58 11.24 -32.09
CA VAL A 118 -28.64 11.64 -33.15
C VAL A 118 -28.89 10.83 -34.41
N GLU A 119 -29.11 9.52 -34.29
CA GLU A 119 -29.43 8.66 -35.44
C GLU A 119 -30.73 9.07 -36.13
N GLU A 120 -31.77 9.41 -35.35
CA GLU A 120 -33.05 9.89 -35.87
C GLU A 120 -32.90 11.25 -36.56
N ALA A 121 -32.17 12.19 -35.96
CA ALA A 121 -31.88 13.49 -36.58
C ALA A 121 -31.10 13.34 -37.91
N CYS A 122 -30.14 12.42 -37.96
CA CYS A 122 -29.42 12.07 -39.19
C CYS A 122 -30.36 11.50 -40.26
N LYS A 123 -31.26 10.59 -39.91
CA LYS A 123 -32.26 10.05 -40.86
C LYS A 123 -33.16 11.15 -41.42
N ILE A 124 -33.66 12.05 -40.57
CA ILE A 124 -34.50 13.19 -40.97
C ILE A 124 -33.73 14.15 -41.88
N ALA A 125 -32.46 14.44 -41.58
CA ALA A 125 -31.63 15.30 -42.42
C ALA A 125 -31.40 14.66 -43.79
N ILE A 126 -31.02 13.38 -43.84
CA ILE A 126 -30.80 12.63 -45.07
C ILE A 126 -32.06 12.64 -45.96
N ASP A 127 -33.23 12.37 -45.38
CA ASP A 127 -34.51 12.40 -46.11
C ASP A 127 -34.79 13.79 -46.71
N ARG A 128 -34.61 14.85 -45.92
CA ARG A 128 -34.83 16.23 -46.36
C ARG A 128 -33.87 16.71 -47.46
N PHE A 129 -32.62 16.24 -47.44
CA PHE A 129 -31.59 16.74 -48.35
C PHE A 129 -31.39 15.87 -49.60
N LEU A 130 -31.76 14.59 -49.56
CA LEU A 130 -31.49 13.64 -50.65
C LEU A 130 -32.74 13.10 -51.37
N ASN A 131 -33.95 13.29 -50.83
CA ASN A 131 -35.20 12.90 -51.49
C ASN A 131 -35.97 14.12 -52.06
N VAL A 132 -35.31 14.91 -52.92
CA VAL A 132 -35.96 15.92 -53.79
C VAL A 132 -36.18 15.34 -55.18
#